data_AF-A0A941QZ86-F1
#
_entry.id   AF-A0A941QZ86-F1
#
_cell.length_a   1.000
_cell.length_b   1.000
_cell.length_c   1.000
_cell.angle_alpha   90.00
_cell.angle_beta   90.00
_cell.angle_gamma   90.00
#
_symmetry.space_group_name_H-M   'P 1'
#
loop_
_entity.id
_entity.type
_entity.pdbx_description
1 polymer ?
#
loop_
_entity_poly.entity_id
_entity_poly.type
_entity_poly.pdbx_seq_one_letter_code
_entity_poly.pdbx_strand_id
1 'polypeptide(L)'
;MREIMRSLLSANLTVTGILMFIGSIIVFSGSVYLINSTNVGKRLGFLITGAATFGWGVINSIFFILYAPRGPAPASIDGLNAFEIRIIPITFLIGSSILFIMFLLAMNRFEQEQLEKDNQDS
;
A
#
# COMPACT_ATOMS: atom_id res chain seq x y z
N MET A 1 1.76 -29.69 -3.50
CA MET A 1 1.15 -28.39 -3.87
C MET A 1 -0.36 -28.38 -3.64
N ARG A 2 -1.16 -29.16 -4.37
CA ARG A 2 -2.63 -29.20 -4.22
C ARG A 2 -3.13 -29.63 -2.83
N GLU A 3 -2.46 -30.61 -2.20
CA GLU A 3 -2.81 -31.08 -0.85
C GLU A 3 -2.41 -30.08 0.25
N ILE A 4 -1.24 -29.44 0.14
CA ILE A 4 -0.81 -28.35 1.04
C ILE A 4 -1.80 -27.18 0.96
N MET A 5 -2.22 -26.82 -0.26
CA MET A 5 -3.18 -25.75 -0.49
C MET A 5 -4.56 -26.11 0.06
N ARG A 6 -5.02 -27.36 -0.09
CA ARG A 6 -6.24 -27.86 0.56
C ARG A 6 -6.13 -27.84 2.08
N SER A 7 -5.00 -28.25 2.65
CA SER A 7 -4.79 -28.28 4.10
C SER A 7 -4.68 -26.88 4.73
N LEU A 8 -4.10 -25.92 4.01
CA LEU A 8 -4.04 -24.50 4.42
C LEU A 8 -5.39 -23.79 4.23
N LEU A 9 -6.12 -24.11 3.17
CA LEU A 9 -7.48 -23.58 2.91
C LEU A 9 -8.57 -24.28 3.73
N SER A 10 -8.32 -25.50 4.22
CA SER A 10 -9.17 -26.22 5.18
C SER A 10 -8.79 -25.93 6.63
N ALA A 11 -7.68 -25.22 6.86
CA ALA A 11 -7.42 -24.62 8.16
C ALA A 11 -8.49 -23.56 8.41
N ASN A 12 -8.84 -23.40 9.69
CA ASN A 12 -9.76 -22.40 10.24
C ASN A 12 -9.94 -21.18 9.32
N LEU A 13 -11.19 -20.83 8.98
CA LEU A 13 -11.58 -19.79 8.02
C LEU A 13 -10.76 -18.49 8.16
N THR A 14 -10.41 -18.12 9.39
CA THR A 14 -9.55 -16.98 9.71
C THR A 14 -8.16 -17.07 9.07
N VAL A 15 -7.48 -18.22 9.15
CA VAL A 15 -6.14 -18.44 8.59
C VAL A 15 -6.19 -18.34 7.06
N THR A 16 -7.17 -18.99 6.46
CA THR A 16 -7.44 -18.91 5.02
C THR A 16 -7.66 -17.48 4.56
N GLY A 17 -8.47 -16.71 5.30
CA GLY A 17 -8.72 -15.30 5.01
C GLY A 17 -7.45 -14.44 5.06
N ILE A 18 -6.60 -14.64 6.08
CA ILE A 18 -5.33 -13.90 6.22
C ILE A 18 -4.38 -14.23 5.06
N LEU A 19 -4.24 -15.51 4.70
CA LEU A 19 -3.39 -15.93 3.58
C LEU A 19 -3.88 -15.36 2.24
N MET A 20 -5.19 -15.39 1.99
CA MET A 20 -5.80 -14.81 0.80
C MET A 20 -5.59 -13.30 0.74
N PHE A 21 -5.74 -12.60 1.87
CA PHE A 21 -5.51 -11.15 1.96
C PHE A 21 -4.05 -10.79 1.64
N ILE A 22 -3.08 -11.41 2.31
CA ILE A 22 -1.66 -11.17 2.06
C ILE A 22 -1.29 -11.53 0.62
N GLY A 23 -1.78 -12.67 0.13
CA GLY A 23 -1.58 -13.12 -1.25
C GLY A 23 -2.12 -12.11 -2.26
N SER A 24 -3.30 -11.54 -2.02
CA SER A 24 -3.90 -10.54 -2.90
C SER A 24 -3.08 -9.25 -2.98
N ILE A 25 -2.53 -8.78 -1.85
CA ILE A 25 -1.66 -7.59 -1.81
C ILE A 25 -0.37 -7.85 -2.59
N ILE A 26 0.27 -9.00 -2.36
CA ILE A 26 1.52 -9.37 -3.04
C ILE A 26 1.30 -9.48 -4.54
N VAL A 27 0.23 -10.15 -4.98
CA VAL A 27 -0.07 -10.32 -6.41
C VAL A 27 -0.40 -8.98 -7.05
N PHE A 28 -1.20 -8.14 -6.39
CA PHE A 28 -1.57 -6.83 -6.93
C PHE A 28 -0.35 -5.91 -7.06
N SER A 29 0.37 -5.63 -5.96
CA SER A 29 1.55 -4.76 -5.99
C SER A 29 2.68 -5.35 -6.83
N GLY A 30 2.86 -6.68 -6.81
CA GLY A 30 3.84 -7.39 -7.61
C GLY A 30 3.56 -7.30 -9.10
N SER A 31 2.31 -7.45 -9.53
CA SER A 31 1.93 -7.32 -10.94
C SER A 31 2.18 -5.91 -11.49
N VAL A 32 1.83 -4.88 -10.72
CA VAL A 32 2.07 -3.48 -11.10
C VAL A 32 3.58 -3.20 -11.22
N TYR A 33 4.37 -3.72 -10.28
CA TYR A 33 5.82 -3.62 -10.35
C TYR A 33 6.39 -4.31 -11.60
N LEU A 34 5.97 -5.54 -11.90
CA LEU A 34 6.48 -6.29 -13.04
C LEU A 34 6.20 -5.54 -14.35
N ILE A 35 4.96 -5.07 -14.55
CA ILE A 35 4.57 -4.30 -15.73
C ILE A 35 5.43 -3.04 -15.86
N ASN A 36 5.53 -2.24 -14.80
CA ASN A 36 6.34 -1.01 -14.82
C ASN A 36 7.82 -1.31 -15.06
N SER A 37 8.36 -2.37 -14.45
CA SER A 37 9.77 -2.73 -14.58
C SER A 37 10.17 -3.09 -16.01
N THR A 38 9.24 -3.61 -16.81
CA THR A 38 9.47 -3.94 -18.21
C THR A 38 9.38 -2.73 -19.15
N ASN A 39 8.69 -1.67 -18.75
CA ASN A 39 8.52 -0.48 -19.59
C ASN A 39 9.58 0.59 -19.30
N VAL A 40 9.80 0.92 -18.02
CA VAL A 40 10.67 2.03 -17.60
C VAL A 40 11.98 1.57 -16.92
N GLY A 41 12.19 0.25 -16.82
CA GLY A 41 13.34 -0.35 -16.16
C GLY A 41 13.12 -0.65 -14.66
N LYS A 42 13.96 -1.54 -14.11
CA LYS A 42 13.77 -2.13 -12.78
C LYS A 42 13.79 -1.13 -11.62
N ARG A 43 14.68 -0.13 -11.67
CA ARG A 43 14.85 0.87 -10.60
C ARG A 43 13.70 1.88 -10.61
N LEU A 44 13.43 2.50 -11.76
CA LEU A 44 12.35 3.47 -11.90
C LEU A 44 10.98 2.82 -11.70
N GLY A 45 10.76 1.61 -12.22
CA GLY A 45 9.53 0.86 -12.01
C GLY A 45 9.26 0.54 -10.54
N PHE A 46 10.29 0.32 -9.72
CA PHE A 46 10.14 0.13 -8.28
C PHE A 46 9.69 1.42 -7.60
N LEU A 47 10.33 2.55 -7.94
CA LEU A 47 10.01 3.86 -7.36
C LEU A 47 8.57 4.29 -7.69
N ILE A 48 8.16 4.13 -8.94
CA ILE A 48 6.79 4.45 -9.39
C ILE A 48 5.77 3.56 -8.67
N THR A 49 6.04 2.26 -8.57
CA THR A 49 5.09 1.33 -7.93
C THR A 49 4.96 1.58 -6.44
N GLY A 50 6.07 1.92 -5.77
CA GLY A 50 6.07 2.35 -4.37
C GLY A 50 5.27 3.65 -4.18
N ALA A 51 5.53 4.67 -5.00
CA ALA A 51 4.78 5.92 -4.99
C ALA A 51 3.27 5.69 -5.19
N ALA A 52 2.88 4.86 -6.16
CA ALA A 52 1.48 4.55 -6.41
C ALA A 52 0.83 3.81 -5.23
N THR A 53 1.54 2.84 -4.61
CA THR A 53 1.02 2.07 -3.48
C THR A 53 0.79 2.95 -2.25
N PHE A 54 1.76 3.80 -1.90
CA PHE A 54 1.61 4.69 -0.75
C PHE A 54 0.66 5.86 -1.02
N GLY A 55 0.63 6.39 -2.25
CA GLY A 55 -0.38 7.37 -2.67
C GLY A 55 -1.80 6.81 -2.58
N TRP A 56 -2.01 5.55 -2.99
CA TRP A 56 -3.26 4.84 -2.76
C TRP A 56 -3.57 4.69 -1.28
N GLY A 57 -2.59 4.35 -0.45
CA GLY A 57 -2.72 4.31 1.02
C GLY A 57 -3.17 5.64 1.63
N VAL A 58 -2.60 6.76 1.19
CA VAL A 58 -2.99 8.12 1.61
C VAL A 58 -4.46 8.38 1.27
N ILE A 59 -4.88 8.12 0.02
CA ILE A 59 -6.25 8.34 -0.43
C ILE A 59 -7.24 7.49 0.40
N ASN A 60 -6.94 6.20 0.62
CA ASN A 60 -7.78 5.35 1.46
C ASN A 60 -7.86 5.88 2.89
N SER A 61 -6.73 6.31 3.47
CA SER A 61 -6.72 6.84 4.83
C SER A 61 -7.60 8.07 4.96
N ILE A 62 -7.57 8.97 3.98
CA ILE A 62 -8.45 10.15 3.92
C ILE A 62 -9.92 9.71 3.86
N PHE A 63 -10.25 8.74 2.99
CA PHE A 63 -11.63 8.23 2.93
C PHE A 63 -12.07 7.59 4.24
N PHE A 64 -11.20 6.87 4.94
CA PHE A 64 -11.53 6.33 6.27
C PHE A 64 -11.66 7.42 7.32
N ILE A 65 -10.91 8.53 7.26
CA ILE A 65 -11.06 9.64 8.21
C ILE A 65 -12.38 10.40 7.97
N LEU A 66 -12.71 10.66 6.71
CA LEU A 66 -13.88 11.45 6.32
C LEU A 66 -15.18 10.65 6.35
N TYR A 67 -15.13 9.41 5.87
CA TYR A 67 -16.27 8.52 5.66
C TYR A 67 -16.16 7.23 6.48
N ALA A 68 -15.36 7.20 7.57
CA ALA A 68 -15.27 6.06 8.49
C ALA A 68 -16.64 5.40 8.61
N PRO A 69 -16.75 4.08 8.29
CA PRO A 69 -17.99 3.36 8.43
C PRO A 69 -18.52 3.63 9.83
N ARG A 70 -19.72 4.21 9.92
CA ARG A 70 -20.49 4.10 11.15
C ARG A 70 -20.74 2.60 11.27
N GLY A 71 -19.88 1.89 12.01
CA GLY A 71 -20.21 0.58 12.56
C GLY A 71 -21.48 0.69 13.41
N PRO A 72 -21.90 -0.36 14.14
CA PRO A 72 -23.00 -0.22 15.10
C PRO A 72 -22.78 1.08 15.90
N ALA A 73 -23.81 1.95 15.91
CA ALA A 73 -23.65 3.36 16.25
C ALA A 73 -22.77 3.52 17.50
N PRO A 74 -21.90 4.53 17.61
CA PRO A 74 -21.01 4.72 18.76
C PRO A 74 -21.75 4.66 20.13
N ALA A 75 -23.05 4.94 20.11
CA ALA A 75 -23.97 4.78 21.24
C ALA A 75 -24.19 3.32 21.72
N SER A 76 -23.65 2.31 21.03
CA SER A 76 -23.84 0.87 21.33
C SER A 76 -22.58 0.18 21.87
N ILE A 77 -21.45 0.89 21.96
CA ILE A 77 -20.21 0.42 22.58
C ILE A 77 -19.83 1.44 23.65
N ASP A 78 -20.08 1.11 24.92
CA ASP A 78 -19.72 1.95 26.07
C ASP A 78 -18.20 2.21 26.09
N GLY A 79 -17.83 3.48 26.01
CA GLY A 79 -16.44 3.92 26.22
C GLY A 79 -15.58 4.15 24.98
N LEU A 80 -16.11 4.08 23.74
CA LEU A 80 -15.33 4.37 22.53
C LEU A 80 -15.80 5.65 21.83
N ASN A 81 -15.02 6.72 21.96
CA ASN A 81 -15.33 8.01 21.33
C ASN A 81 -15.12 7.94 19.81
N ALA A 82 -15.95 8.64 19.03
CA ALA A 82 -15.80 8.80 17.58
C ALA A 82 -14.41 9.31 17.16
N PHE A 83 -13.71 10.02 18.06
CA PHE A 83 -12.32 10.43 17.86
C PHE A 83 -11.32 9.27 17.98
N GLU A 84 -11.48 8.39 18.97
CA GLU A 84 -10.54 7.30 19.26
C GLU A 84 -10.49 6.28 18.12
N ILE A 85 -11.63 6.01 17.47
CA ILE A 85 -11.73 5.13 16.30
C ILE A 85 -10.91 5.68 15.11
N ARG A 86 -10.71 7.00 15.04
CA ARG A 86 -9.98 7.66 13.94
C ARG A 86 -8.47 7.69 14.15
N ILE A 87 -7.97 7.34 15.33
CA ILE A 87 -6.53 7.33 15.60
C ILE A 87 -5.82 6.38 14.63
N ILE A 88 -6.38 5.20 14.39
CA ILE A 88 -5.80 4.18 13.48
C ILE A 88 -5.67 4.70 12.03
N PRO A 89 -6.73 5.23 11.38
CA PRO A 89 -6.58 5.76 10.04
C PRO A 89 -5.73 7.05 10.00
N ILE A 90 -5.67 7.84 11.08
CA ILE A 90 -4.76 9.01 11.16
C ILE A 90 -3.30 8.58 11.19
N THR A 91 -2.93 7.59 12.02
CA THR A 91 -1.54 7.10 12.06
C THR A 91 -1.15 6.46 10.73
N PHE A 92 -2.07 5.73 10.11
CA PHE A 92 -1.86 5.16 8.77
C PHE A 92 -1.74 6.25 7.69
N LEU A 93 -2.53 7.33 7.77
CA LEU A 93 -2.39 8.50 6.89
C LEU A 93 -1.00 9.11 7.00
N ILE A 94 -0.51 9.36 8.21
CA ILE A 94 0.80 9.98 8.43
C ILE A 94 1.91 9.06 7.90
N GLY A 95 1.88 7.77 8.25
CA GLY A 95 2.90 6.81 7.80
C GLY A 95 2.92 6.65 6.28
N SER A 96 1.76 6.50 5.66
CA SER A 96 1.65 6.41 4.19
C SER A 96 2.07 7.70 3.50
N SER A 97 1.78 8.87 4.08
CA SER A 97 2.20 10.16 3.52
C SER A 97 3.72 10.33 3.54
N ILE A 98 4.38 9.94 4.64
CA ILE A 98 5.85 9.98 4.74
C ILE A 98 6.46 9.11 3.65
N LEU A 99 6.02 7.86 3.53
CA LEU A 99 6.53 6.93 2.53
C LEU A 99 6.26 7.44 1.11
N PHE A 100 5.06 7.95 0.85
CA PHE A 100 4.71 8.55 -0.43
C PHE A 100 5.68 9.68 -0.82
N ILE A 101 5.93 10.63 0.07
CA ILE A 101 6.86 11.74 -0.16
C ILE A 101 8.28 11.21 -0.39
N MET A 102 8.75 10.24 0.41
CA MET A 102 10.08 9.66 0.22
C MET A 102 10.25 9.03 -1.16
N PHE A 103 9.24 8.29 -1.65
CA PHE A 103 9.26 7.71 -2.99
C PHE A 103 9.26 8.78 -4.09
N LEU A 104 8.49 9.86 -3.94
CA LEU A 104 8.52 10.98 -4.89
C LEU A 104 9.88 11.67 -4.94
N LEU A 105 10.49 11.93 -3.77
CA LEU A 105 11.81 12.54 -3.70
C LEU A 105 12.88 11.64 -4.31
N ALA A 106 12.83 10.33 -4.03
CA ALA A 106 13.75 9.36 -4.61
C ALA A 106 13.62 9.27 -6.13
N MET A 107 12.41 9.38 -6.66
CA MET A 107 12.14 9.38 -8.09
C MET A 107 12.70 10.64 -8.76
N ASN A 108 12.44 11.82 -8.21
CA ASN A 108 13.00 13.08 -8.72
C ASN A 108 14.54 13.05 -8.72
N ARG A 109 15.14 12.54 -7.65
CA ARG A 109 16.60 12.35 -7.59
C ARG A 109 17.10 11.37 -8.66
N PHE A 110 16.41 10.25 -8.85
CA PHE A 110 16.78 9.26 -9.86
C PHE A 110 16.73 9.85 -11.27
N GLU A 111 15.71 10.66 -11.59
CA GLU A 111 15.60 11.35 -12.87
C GLU A 111 16.76 12.32 -13.09
N GLN A 112 17.13 13.12 -12.09
CA GLN A 112 18.29 14.01 -12.16
C GLN A 112 19.60 13.23 -12.44
N GLU A 113 19.82 12.12 -11.73
CA GLU A 113 20.99 11.26 -11.93
C GLU A 113 21.04 10.60 -13.32
N GLN A 114 19.90 10.39 -14.00
CA GLN A 114 19.87 9.92 -15.38
C GLN A 114 20.24 11.04 -16.35
N LEU A 115 19.64 12.23 -16.17
CA LEU A 115 19.90 13.40 -17.02
C LEU A 115 21.38 13.82 -16.99
N GLU A 116 22.01 13.77 -15.81
CA GLU A 116 23.44 14.07 -15.67
C GLU A 116 24.33 13.09 -16.45
N LYS A 117 23.95 11.81 -16.51
CA LYS A 117 24.69 10.80 -17.27
C LYS A 117 24.52 10.99 -18.77
N ASP A 118 23.29 11.20 -19.23
CA ASP A 118 23.01 11.43 -20.64
C ASP A 118 23.77 12.67 -21.19
N ASN A 119 23.94 13.70 -20.36
CA ASN A 119 24.72 14.90 -20.70
C ASN A 119 26.25 14.68 -20.67
N GLN A 120 26.75 13.70 -19.93
CA GLN A 120 28.18 13.36 -19.90
C GLN A 120 28.58 12.44 -21.06
N ASP A 121 27.63 11.65 -21.56
CA ASP A 121 27.82 10.70 -22.66
C ASP A 121 27.56 11.31 -24.06
N SER A 122 27.13 12.58 -24.14
CA SER A 122 26.93 13.37 -25.38
C SER A 122 28.09 14.31 -25.68
#